data_AF-A0A1S5VFJ0-F1
#
_entry.id   AF-A0A1S5VFJ0-F1
#
_cell.length_a   1.000
_cell.length_b   1.000
_cell.length_c   1.000
_cell.angle_alpha   90.00
_cell.angle_beta   90.00
_cell.angle_gamma   90.00
#
_symmetry.space_group_name_H-M   'P 1'
#
loop_
_entity.id
_entity.type
_entity.pdbx_description
1 polymer ?
#
loop_
_entity_poly.entity_id
_entity_poly.type
_entity_poly.pdbx_seq_one_letter_code
_entity_poly.pdbx_strand_id
1 'polypeptide(L)'
;MRNQTVIFVALVSILSMIINTSNARDFDDLQRDGTYMIQVIDCVLGTAACDEYGEKVKALIPEALNNNCKRCNPEQKRKFKLMSAFMKMAYPDQWQQIQEKYYSNRYIHADY
;
A
#
# COMPACT_ATOMS: atom_id res chain seq x y z
N MET A 1 -41.39 -26.04 1.21
CA MET A 1 -40.86 -25.24 0.08
C MET A 1 -40.92 -23.72 0.30
N ARG A 2 -41.91 -23.16 1.02
CA ARG A 2 -42.06 -21.71 1.24
C ARG A 2 -41.03 -21.06 2.20
N ASN A 3 -40.48 -21.82 3.17
CA ASN A 3 -39.50 -21.28 4.13
C ASN A 3 -38.07 -21.21 3.59
N GLN A 4 -37.67 -22.13 2.71
CA GLN A 4 -36.30 -22.18 2.18
C GLN A 4 -35.99 -20.96 1.31
N THR A 5 -36.96 -20.47 0.53
CA THR A 5 -36.83 -19.25 -0.27
C THR A 5 -36.70 -17.99 0.59
N VAL A 6 -37.47 -17.89 1.68
CA VAL A 6 -37.41 -16.73 2.59
C VAL A 6 -36.07 -16.67 3.32
N ILE A 7 -35.54 -17.81 3.76
CA ILE A 7 -34.22 -17.91 4.40
C ILE A 7 -33.12 -17.47 3.42
N PHE A 8 -33.20 -17.88 2.16
CA PHE A 8 -32.20 -17.51 1.16
C PHE A 8 -32.22 -16.01 0.85
N VAL A 9 -33.42 -15.41 0.73
CA VAL A 9 -33.58 -13.97 0.50
C VAL A 9 -33.06 -13.15 1.69
N ALA A 10 -33.31 -13.59 2.93
CA ALA A 10 -32.80 -12.94 4.12
C ALA A 10 -31.26 -13.02 4.21
N LEU A 11 -30.66 -14.17 3.87
CA LEU A 11 -29.20 -14.33 3.88
C LEU A 11 -28.52 -13.45 2.82
N VAL A 12 -29.08 -13.38 1.61
CA VAL A 12 -28.54 -12.55 0.52
C VAL A 12 -28.63 -11.06 0.86
N SER A 13 -29.71 -10.62 1.52
CA SER A 13 -29.87 -9.21 1.92
C SER A 13 -29.03 -8.82 3.14
N ILE A 14 -28.74 -9.75 4.06
CA ILE A 14 -27.77 -9.52 5.14
C ILE A 14 -26.35 -9.48 4.56
N LEU A 15 -26.02 -10.37 3.62
CA LEU A 15 -24.73 -10.36 2.93
C LEU A 15 -24.50 -9.03 2.19
N SER A 16 -25.50 -8.47 1.51
CA SER A 16 -25.38 -7.21 0.75
C SER A 16 -25.05 -5.99 1.62
N MET A 17 -25.52 -5.94 2.88
CA MET A 17 -25.16 -4.87 3.83
C MET A 17 -23.68 -4.91 4.25
N ILE A 18 -23.03 -6.07 4.19
CA ILE A 18 -21.62 -6.26 4.59
C ILE A 18 -20.66 -5.96 3.41
N ILE A 19 -21.15 -5.80 2.17
CA ILE A 19 -20.31 -5.67 0.96
C ILE A 19 -19.70 -4.25 0.80
N ASN A 20 -20.05 -3.27 1.63
CA ASN A 20 -19.74 -1.86 1.37
C ASN A 20 -18.60 -1.23 2.19
N THR A 21 -17.77 -2.00 2.90
CA THR A 21 -16.60 -1.42 3.60
C THR A 21 -15.29 -1.64 2.83
N SER A 22 -15.19 -1.15 1.60
CA SER A 22 -13.87 -0.99 0.95
C SER A 22 -13.26 0.33 1.44
N ASN A 23 -12.61 0.31 2.61
CA ASN A 23 -11.77 1.42 3.05
C ASN A 23 -10.48 1.43 2.23
N ALA A 24 -10.58 1.76 0.93
CA ALA A 24 -9.41 1.93 0.09
C ALA A 24 -8.68 3.20 0.54
N ARG A 25 -7.66 3.04 1.39
CA ARG A 25 -6.79 4.15 1.82
C ARG A 25 -5.88 4.58 0.66
N ASP A 26 -5.66 5.88 0.54
CA ASP A 26 -4.76 6.47 -0.47
C ASP A 26 -3.67 7.33 0.20
N PHE A 27 -2.64 7.67 -0.57
CA PHE A 27 -1.55 8.56 -0.19
C PHE A 27 -2.06 9.93 0.29
N ASP A 28 -3.10 10.47 -0.32
CA ASP A 28 -3.63 11.79 0.04
C ASP A 28 -4.24 11.84 1.44
N ASP A 29 -4.78 10.71 1.91
CA ASP A 29 -5.27 10.55 3.28
C ASP A 29 -4.13 10.20 4.24
N LEU A 30 -3.22 9.33 3.81
CA LEU A 30 -2.02 8.95 4.54
C LEU A 30 -1.16 10.17 4.93
N GLN A 31 -0.94 11.11 4.01
CA GLN A 31 -0.10 12.29 4.28
C GLN A 31 -0.71 13.27 5.30
N ARG A 32 -2.03 13.22 5.50
CA ARG A 32 -2.74 14.10 6.46
C ARG A 32 -2.75 13.52 7.87
N ASP A 33 -2.58 12.21 8.00
CA ASP A 33 -2.52 11.48 9.26
C ASP A 33 -1.07 11.05 9.55
N GLY A 34 -0.34 11.88 10.30
CA GLY A 34 1.05 11.61 10.66
C GLY A 34 1.22 10.33 11.50
N THR A 35 0.24 9.95 12.32
CA THR A 35 0.30 8.72 13.12
C THR A 35 0.21 7.50 12.21
N TYR A 36 -0.72 7.51 11.27
CA TYR A 36 -0.86 6.42 10.31
C TYR A 36 0.32 6.36 9.33
N MET A 37 0.88 7.51 8.92
CA MET A 37 2.11 7.54 8.12
C MET A 37 3.26 6.80 8.81
N ILE A 38 3.48 7.04 10.11
CA ILE A 38 4.50 6.32 10.89
C ILE A 38 4.21 4.81 10.91
N GLN A 39 2.96 4.39 11.09
CA GLN A 39 2.61 2.96 11.05
C GLN A 39 2.94 2.31 9.70
N VAL A 40 2.68 3.01 8.60
CA VAL A 40 3.04 2.52 7.25
C VAL A 40 4.56 2.47 7.09
N ILE A 41 5.29 3.48 7.56
CA ILE A 41 6.76 3.50 7.55
C ILE A 41 7.31 2.31 8.35
N ASP A 42 6.80 2.07 9.55
CA ASP A 42 7.21 0.97 10.42
C ASP A 42 6.92 -0.40 9.78
N CYS A 43 5.75 -0.55 9.16
CA CYS A 43 5.41 -1.73 8.36
C CYS A 43 6.43 -1.96 7.22
N VAL A 44 6.77 -0.91 6.48
CA VAL A 44 7.74 -0.94 5.38
C VAL A 44 9.13 -1.27 5.90
N LEU A 45 9.55 -0.73 7.05
CA LEU A 45 10.82 -1.05 7.69
C LEU A 45 10.81 -2.43 8.37
N GLY A 46 9.62 -3.04 8.54
CA GLY A 46 9.44 -4.34 9.18
C GLY A 46 9.51 -4.28 10.71
N THR A 47 9.30 -3.12 11.30
CA THR A 47 9.22 -2.89 12.75
C THR A 47 7.80 -3.03 13.29
N ALA A 48 6.78 -3.00 12.42
CA ALA A 48 5.39 -3.24 12.76
C ALA A 48 4.69 -4.13 11.72
N ALA A 49 3.50 -4.63 12.09
CA ALA A 49 2.62 -5.34 11.16
C ALA A 49 2.04 -4.38 10.12
N CYS A 50 1.88 -4.87 8.90
CA CYS A 50 1.25 -4.12 7.81
C CYS A 50 -0.25 -4.38 7.77
N ASP A 51 -1.01 -3.35 7.44
CA ASP A 51 -2.39 -3.50 6.97
C ASP A 51 -2.41 -3.70 5.44
N GLU A 52 -3.60 -3.84 4.86
CA GLU A 52 -3.76 -4.09 3.42
C GLU A 52 -3.09 -3.01 2.55
N TYR A 53 -3.16 -1.74 2.98
CA TYR A 53 -2.55 -0.64 2.25
C TYR A 53 -1.02 -0.63 2.42
N GLY A 54 -0.53 -0.80 3.65
CA GLY A 54 0.89 -0.92 3.96
C GLY A 54 1.55 -2.05 3.18
N GLU A 55 0.90 -3.21 3.04
CA GLU A 55 1.39 -4.32 2.22
C GLU A 55 1.50 -3.94 0.73
N LYS A 56 0.51 -3.23 0.18
CA LYS A 56 0.56 -2.74 -1.21
C LYS A 56 1.73 -1.76 -1.41
N VAL A 57 1.94 -0.85 -0.46
CA VAL A 57 3.07 0.10 -0.50
C VAL A 57 4.40 -0.66 -0.44
N LYS A 58 4.54 -1.56 0.54
CA LYS A 58 5.74 -2.37 0.75
C LYS A 58 6.12 -3.19 -0.48
N ALA A 59 5.14 -3.81 -1.13
CA ALA A 59 5.35 -4.59 -2.35
C ALA A 59 5.78 -3.74 -3.56
N LEU A 60 5.37 -2.47 -3.60
CA LEU A 60 5.70 -1.55 -4.71
C LEU A 60 7.14 -1.03 -4.64
N ILE A 61 7.69 -0.85 -3.43
CA ILE A 61 8.98 -0.17 -3.21
C ILE A 61 10.14 -0.80 -4.00
N PRO A 62 10.35 -2.13 -4.03
CA PRO A 62 11.46 -2.73 -4.77
C PRO A 62 11.40 -2.43 -6.28
N GLU A 63 10.21 -2.53 -6.89
CA GLU A 63 10.00 -2.25 -8.31
C GLU A 63 10.19 -0.76 -8.62
N ALA A 64 9.71 0.11 -7.74
CA ALA A 64 9.81 1.55 -7.92
C ALA A 64 11.24 2.08 -7.73
N LEU A 65 11.99 1.56 -6.75
CA LEU A 65 13.36 1.99 -6.47
C LEU A 65 14.39 1.38 -7.42
N ASN A 66 14.22 0.12 -7.80
CA ASN A 66 15.26 -0.61 -8.52
C ASN A 66 14.99 -0.76 -10.02
N ASN A 67 13.73 -0.69 -10.46
CA ASN A 67 13.35 -0.90 -11.87
C ASN A 67 12.61 0.32 -12.46
N ASN A 68 12.76 1.50 -11.85
CA ASN A 68 12.07 2.73 -12.25
C ASN A 68 10.56 2.54 -12.46
N CYS A 69 9.96 1.61 -11.72
CA CYS A 69 8.54 1.30 -11.81
C CYS A 69 8.08 0.85 -13.22
N LYS A 70 8.89 0.13 -14.01
CA LYS A 70 8.52 -0.31 -15.38
C LYS A 70 7.17 -1.03 -15.42
N ARG A 71 6.86 -1.83 -14.40
CA ARG A 71 5.62 -2.63 -14.29
C ARG A 71 4.47 -1.91 -13.58
N CYS A 72 4.70 -0.69 -13.12
CA CYS A 72 3.68 0.10 -12.43
C CYS A 72 2.73 0.75 -13.42
N ASN A 73 1.47 0.83 -13.04
CA ASN A 73 0.49 1.64 -13.76
C ASN A 73 0.78 3.15 -13.58
N PRO A 74 0.17 4.04 -14.39
CA PRO A 74 0.43 5.48 -14.32
C PRO A 74 0.13 6.10 -12.95
N GLU A 75 -0.90 5.60 -12.27
CA GLU A 75 -1.32 6.09 -10.96
C GLU A 75 -0.31 5.74 -9.86
N GLN A 76 0.16 4.49 -9.84
CA GLN A 76 1.21 4.02 -8.93
C GLN A 76 2.50 4.82 -9.10
N LYS A 77 2.91 5.10 -10.35
CA LYS A 77 4.08 5.97 -10.64
C LYS A 77 3.90 7.37 -10.06
N ARG A 78 2.75 8.00 -10.30
CA ARG A 78 2.44 9.34 -9.77
C ARG A 78 2.47 9.34 -8.25
N LYS A 79 1.79 8.39 -7.62
CA LYS A 79 1.71 8.27 -6.15
C LYS A 79 3.08 8.03 -5.54
N PHE A 80 3.88 7.13 -6.10
CA PHE A 80 5.25 6.89 -5.61
C PHE A 80 6.14 8.12 -5.75
N LYS A 81 6.03 8.89 -6.84
CA LYS A 81 6.78 10.14 -7.01
C LYS A 81 6.41 11.19 -5.94
N LEU A 82 5.13 11.33 -5.63
CA LEU A 82 4.66 12.25 -4.57
C LEU A 82 5.11 11.78 -3.19
N MET A 83 4.94 10.48 -2.90
CA MET A 83 5.33 9.88 -1.62
C MET A 83 6.84 9.96 -1.38
N SER A 84 7.67 9.66 -2.39
CA SER A 84 9.12 9.78 -2.27
C SER A 84 9.59 11.23 -2.09
N ALA A 85 8.94 12.20 -2.75
CA ALA A 85 9.22 13.61 -2.53
C ALA A 85 8.85 14.05 -1.12
N PHE A 86 7.67 13.66 -0.63
CA PHE A 86 7.22 13.95 0.72
C PHE A 86 8.11 13.30 1.79
N MET A 87 8.46 12.03 1.63
CA MET A 87 9.36 11.29 2.53
C MET A 87 10.73 11.98 2.65
N LYS A 88 11.31 12.44 1.54
CA LYS A 88 12.59 13.17 1.56
C LYS A 88 12.53 14.49 2.34
N MET A 89 11.36 15.13 2.39
CA MET A 89 11.17 16.41 3.08
C MET A 89 10.80 16.22 4.56
N ALA A 90 9.90 15.28 4.86
CA ALA A 90 9.30 15.13 6.20
C ALA A 90 9.91 14.00 7.03
N TYR A 91 10.46 12.96 6.39
CA TYR A 91 10.99 11.74 7.03
C TYR A 91 12.33 11.29 6.38
N PRO A 92 13.34 12.18 6.30
CA PRO A 92 14.56 11.90 5.53
C PRO A 92 15.33 10.69 6.05
N ASP A 93 15.40 10.50 7.37
CA ASP A 93 16.11 9.38 7.99
C ASP A 93 15.43 8.04 7.68
N GLN A 94 14.11 8.00 7.78
CA GLN A 94 13.32 6.81 7.45
C GLN A 94 13.38 6.54 5.94
N TRP A 95 13.37 7.59 5.11
CA TRP A 95 13.56 7.44 3.67
C TRP A 95 14.91 6.78 3.35
N GLN A 96 16.00 7.22 4.00
CA GLN A 96 17.31 6.60 3.86
C GLN A 96 17.29 5.13 4.29
N GLN A 97 16.69 4.80 5.44
CA GLN A 97 16.57 3.42 5.91
C GLN A 97 15.77 2.53 4.94
N ILE A 98 14.70 3.06 4.35
CA ILE A 98 13.91 2.36 3.32
C ILE A 98 14.79 2.11 2.08
N GLN A 99 15.55 3.11 1.64
CA GLN A 99 16.49 2.91 0.53
C GLN A 99 17.52 1.83 0.89
N GLU A 100 18.20 1.92 2.02
CA GLU A 100 19.20 0.91 2.43
C GLU A 100 18.61 -0.50 2.54
N LYS A 101 17.36 -0.63 3.01
CA LYS A 101 16.67 -1.92 3.15
C LYS A 101 16.28 -2.54 1.81
N TYR A 102 15.80 -1.74 0.86
CA TYR A 102 15.18 -2.24 -0.39
C TYR A 102 16.03 -2.04 -1.63
N TYR A 103 17.06 -1.21 -1.58
CA TYR A 103 18.02 -1.02 -2.65
C TYR A 103 18.98 -2.21 -2.61
N SER A 104 18.79 -3.16 -3.53
CA SER A 104 19.57 -4.40 -3.59
C SER A 104 20.26 -4.53 -4.93
N ASN A 105 21.54 -4.90 -4.88
CA ASN A 105 22.42 -5.14 -6.02
C ASN A 105 21.85 -6.16 -7.05
N ARG A 106 20.85 -6.98 -6.66
CA ARG A 106 20.20 -7.97 -7.54
C ARG A 106 19.44 -7.38 -8.73
N TYR A 107 19.11 -6.09 -8.71
CA TYR A 107 18.48 -5.41 -9.86
C TYR A 107 19.49 -4.74 -10.80
N ILE A 108 20.79 -4.66 -10.45
CA ILE A 108 21.83 -4.10 -11.34
C ILE A 108 22.06 -5.00 -12.57
N HIS A 109 21.70 -6.29 -12.51
CA HIS A 109 21.94 -7.26 -13.59
C HIS A 109 20.73 -7.52 -14.50
N ALA A 110 19.64 -6.76 -14.39
CA ALA A 110 18.46 -6.96 -15.24
C ALA A 110 18.42 -6.05 -16.48
N ASP A 111 19.39 -5.15 -16.64
CA ASP A 111 19.41 -4.13 -17.71
C ASP A 111 20.78 -4.03 -18.45
N TYR A 112 21.50 -5.15 -18.64
CA TYR A 112 22.58 -5.26 -19.64
C TYR A 112 22.29 -6.39 -20.64
#